data_AF-A0A6N9R4D7-F1
#
_entry.id   AF-A0A6N9R4D7-F1
#
_cell.length_a   1.000
_cell.length_b   1.000
_cell.length_c   1.000
_cell.angle_alpha   90.00
_cell.angle_beta   90.00
_cell.angle_gamma   90.00
#
_symmetry.space_group_name_H-M   'P 1'
#
loop_
_entity.id
_entity.type
_entity.pdbx_description
1 polymer ?
#
loop_
_entity_poly.entity_id
_entity_poly.type
_entity_poly.pdbx_seq_one_letter_code
_entity_poly.pdbx_strand_id
1 'polypeptide(L)' 'MIRSGNLARFTPHEVSELRQVGLDLTDVKCQNDLDVELTRWAHTIAAERFDLLEQIATEMAKAKGVKLPPKLSIAK' A
#
# COMPACT_ATOMS: atom_id res chain seq x y z
N MET A 1 -6.81 8.16 -9.85
CA MET A 1 -5.39 8.49 -10.01
C MET A 1 -5.16 8.67 -11.50
N ILE A 2 -4.62 9.80 -11.90
CA ILE A 2 -4.24 10.07 -13.29
C ILE A 2 -2.75 9.78 -13.43
N ARG A 3 -2.37 8.98 -14.43
CA ARG A 3 -0.97 8.64 -14.72
C ARG A 3 -0.58 9.16 -16.11
N SER A 4 0.63 9.71 -16.22
CA SER A 4 1.23 10.11 -17.50
C SER A 4 2.73 9.86 -17.46
N GLY A 5 3.19 8.83 -18.17
CA GLY A 5 4.56 8.34 -18.00
C GLY A 5 4.84 7.96 -16.54
N ASN A 6 5.88 8.55 -15.95
CA ASN A 6 6.21 8.37 -14.53
C ASN A 6 5.41 9.29 -13.59
N LEU A 7 4.69 10.27 -14.12
CA LEU A 7 3.93 11.21 -13.29
C LEU A 7 2.64 10.56 -12.81
N ALA A 8 2.31 10.80 -11.54
CA ALA A 8 1.07 10.37 -10.90
C ALA A 8 0.43 11.57 -10.21
N ARG A 9 -0.89 11.71 -10.36
CA ARG A 9 -1.67 12.72 -9.63
C ARG A 9 -2.91 12.07 -9.03
N PHE A 10 -3.06 12.26 -7.72
CA PHE A 10 -4.24 11.88 -6.97
C PHE A 10 -5.20 13.06 -6.88
N THR A 11 -6.50 12.79 -6.90
CA THR A 11 -7.50 13.82 -6.64
C THR A 11 -7.55 14.14 -5.14
N PRO A 12 -8.05 15.32 -4.73
CA PRO A 12 -8.22 15.62 -3.30
C PRO A 12 -9.09 14.60 -2.57
N HIS A 13 -10.08 14.02 -3.26
CA HIS A 13 -10.91 12.96 -2.71
C HIS A 13 -10.11 11.68 -2.44
N GLU A 14 -9.31 11.22 -3.41
CA GLU A 14 -8.46 10.04 -3.27
C GLU A 14 -7.43 10.21 -2.14
N VAL A 15 -6.83 11.40 -2.03
CA VAL A 15 -5.92 11.72 -0.92
C VAL A 15 -6.64 11.63 0.42
N SER A 16 -7.86 12.19 0.51
CA SER A 16 -8.65 12.15 1.74
C SER A 16 -9.05 10.73 2.13
N GLU A 17 -9.42 9.87 1.18
CA GLU A 17 -9.79 8.48 1.45
C GLU A 17 -8.59 7.66 1.92
N LEU A 18 -7.46 7.76 1.22
CA LEU A 18 -6.26 6.99 1.54
C LEU A 18 -5.61 7.44 2.84
N ARG A 19 -5.76 8.71 3.21
CA ARG A 19 -5.35 9.22 4.52
C ARG A 19 -6.08 8.53 5.69
N GLN A 20 -7.32 8.06 5.50
CA GLN A 20 -8.06 7.34 6.55
C GLN A 20 -7.41 6.00 6.93
N VAL A 21 -6.63 5.42 6.02
CA VAL A 21 -5.85 4.19 6.25
C VAL A 21 -4.37 4.46 6.48
N GLY A 22 -3.98 5.73 6.68
CA GLY A 22 -2.63 6.15 7.02
C GLY A 22 -1.68 6.38 5.85
N LEU A 23 -2.16 6.37 4.60
CA LEU A 23 -1.38 6.71 3.40
C LEU A 23 -1.54 8.20 3.09
N ASP A 24 -0.46 8.99 3.17
CA ASP A 24 -0.51 10.41 2.84
C ASP A 24 0.07 10.67 1.44
N LEU A 25 -0.82 10.83 0.47
CA LEU A 25 -0.44 11.03 -0.93
C LEU A 25 -0.38 12.50 -1.36
N THR A 26 -0.40 13.43 -0.41
CA THR A 26 -0.43 14.89 -0.69
C THR A 26 0.75 15.34 -1.55
N ASP A 27 1.93 14.79 -1.30
CA ASP A 27 3.17 15.18 -1.99
C ASP A 27 3.62 14.20 -3.08
N VAL A 28 2.81 13.18 -3.37
CA VAL A 28 3.13 12.14 -4.37
C VAL A 28 2.90 12.68 -5.78
N LYS A 29 3.98 12.86 -6.55
CA LYS A 29 3.96 13.43 -7.91
C LYS A 29 4.39 12.42 -8.98
N CYS A 30 5.05 11.35 -8.58
CA CYS A 30 5.49 10.28 -9.48
C CYS A 30 5.39 8.89 -8.85
N GLN A 31 5.63 7.85 -9.65
CA GLN A 31 5.60 6.46 -9.18
C GLN A 31 6.64 6.21 -8.08
N ASN A 32 7.82 6.83 -8.16
CA ASN A 32 8.86 6.67 -7.14
C ASN A 32 8.40 7.23 -5.78
N ASP A 33 7.72 8.38 -5.77
CA ASP A 33 7.19 8.97 -4.53
C ASP A 33 6.14 8.03 -3.90
N LEU A 34 5.30 7.42 -4.76
CA LEU A 34 4.30 6.46 -4.32
C LEU A 34 4.96 5.21 -3.72
N ASP A 35 6.03 4.69 -4.33
CA ASP A 35 6.74 3.51 -3.85
C ASP A 35 7.42 3.79 -2.50
N VAL A 36 7.99 4.99 -2.31
CA VAL A 36 8.55 5.44 -1.02
C VAL A 36 7.46 5.50 0.05
N GLU A 37 6.32 6.11 -0.25
CA GLU A 37 5.22 6.27 0.70
C GLU A 37 4.59 4.92 1.07
N LEU A 38 4.36 4.04 0.10
CA LEU A 38 3.87 2.67 0.34
C LEU A 38 4.86 1.86 1.19
N THR A 39 6.16 2.00 0.95
CA THR A 39 7.20 1.31 1.74
C THR A 39 7.18 1.80 3.18
N ARG A 40 7.12 3.13 3.38
CA ARG A 40 7.02 3.73 4.72
C ARG A 40 5.78 3.25 5.47
N TRP A 41 4.63 3.25 4.81
CA TRP A 41 3.37 2.79 5.37
C TRP A 41 3.41 1.30 5.73
N ALA A 42 3.88 0.44 4.83
CA ALA A 42 4.00 -1.00 5.08
C ALA A 42 4.95 -1.30 6.25
N HIS A 43 6.08 -0.61 6.36
CA HIS A 43 6.98 -0.73 7.51
C HIS A 43 6.33 -0.28 8.81
N THR A 44 5.53 0.79 8.78
CA THR A 44 4.80 1.26 9.96
C THR A 44 3.80 0.20 10.44
N ILE A 45 3.02 -0.39 9.52
CA ILE A 45 2.09 -1.47 9.86
C ILE A 45 2.87 -2.71 10.35
N ALA A 46 3.98 -3.07 9.70
CA ALA A 46 4.78 -4.22 10.13
C ALA A 46 5.29 -4.07 11.57
N ALA A 47 5.69 -2.86 11.97
CA ALA A 47 6.22 -2.58 13.30
C ALA A 47 5.12 -2.59 14.37
N GLU A 48 3.96 -2.02 14.07
CA GLU A 48 2.90 -1.81 15.07
C GLU A 48 1.87 -2.96 15.09
N ARG A 49 1.55 -3.54 13.92
CA ARG A 49 0.43 -4.48 13.70
C ARG A 49 0.72 -5.43 12.53
N PHE A 50 1.75 -6.27 12.69
CA PHE A 50 2.15 -7.25 11.67
C PHE A 50 1.00 -8.15 11.20
N ASP A 51 0.08 -8.50 12.09
CA ASP A 51 -1.13 -9.29 11.79
C ASP A 51 -1.99 -8.67 10.68
N LEU A 52 -2.14 -7.33 10.70
CA LEU A 52 -2.88 -6.62 9.66
C LEU A 52 -2.14 -6.63 8.33
N LEU A 53 -0.80 -6.54 8.35
CA LEU A 53 0.00 -6.65 7.14
C LEU A 53 -0.13 -8.04 6.50
N GLU A 54 -0.14 -9.11 7.30
CA GLU A 54 -0.39 -10.47 6.82
C GLU A 54 -1.78 -10.62 6.19
N GLN A 55 -2.81 -10.04 6.82
CA GLN A 55 -4.16 -10.05 6.27
C GLN A 55 -4.23 -9.29 4.94
N ILE A 56 -3.64 -8.10 4.85
CA ILE A 56 -3.59 -7.31 3.61
C ILE A 56 -2.87 -8.11 2.52
N ALA A 57 -1.71 -8.69 2.82
CA ALA A 57 -0.97 -9.51 1.87
C ALA A 57 -1.79 -10.71 1.39
N THR A 58 -2.51 -11.38 2.30
CA THR A 58 -3.37 -12.53 1.99
C THR A 58 -4.50 -12.15 1.03
N GLU A 59 -5.21 -11.06 1.31
CA GLU A 59 -6.30 -10.60 0.44
C GLU A 59 -5.76 -10.11 -0.91
N MET A 60 -4.60 -9.45 -0.95
CA MET A 60 -3.93 -9.09 -2.21
C MET A 60 -3.54 -10.31 -3.03
N ALA A 61 -3.05 -11.37 -2.39
CA ALA A 61 -2.67 -12.61 -3.06
C ALA A 61 -3.88 -13.31 -3.67
N LYS A 62 -4.99 -13.39 -2.93
CA LYS A 62 -6.29 -13.89 -3.43
C LYS A 62 -6.76 -13.08 -4.63
N ALA A 63 -6.79 -11.75 -4.53
CA ALA A 63 -7.23 -10.86 -5.60
C ALA A 63 -6.40 -10.98 -6.88
N LYS A 64 -5.09 -11.25 -6.74
CA LYS A 64 -4.15 -11.42 -7.87
C LYS A 64 -4.02 -12.86 -8.35
N GLY A 65 -4.65 -13.84 -7.69
CA GLY A 65 -4.49 -15.26 -8.02
C GLY A 65 -3.06 -15.78 -7.81
N VAL A 66 -2.28 -15.15 -6.93
CA VAL A 66 -0.89 -15.55 -6.63
C VAL A 66 -0.80 -16.19 -5.25
N LYS A 67 0.23 -17.03 -5.04
CA LYS A 67 0.53 -17.58 -3.71
C LYS A 67 1.42 -16.62 -2.95
N LEU A 68 1.16 -16.46 -1.66
CA LEU A 68 2.06 -15.73 -0.78
C LEU A 68 3.39 -16.46 -0.62
N PRO A 69 4.50 -15.72 -0.43
CA PRO A 69 5.75 -16.31 0.03
C PRO A 69 5.52 -17.07 1.35
N PRO A 70 6.21 -18.21 1.59
CA PRO A 70 6.01 -19.02 2.79
C PRO A 70 6.16 -18.26 4.11
N LYS A 71 7.00 -17.20 4.11
CA LYS A 71 7.24 -16.33 5.28
C LYS A 71 6.02 -15.49 5.69
N LEU A 72 5.03 -15.36 4.82
CA LEU A 72 3.77 -14.62 5.04
C LEU A 72 2.55 -15.54 5.07
N SER A 73 2.74 -16.87 4.95
CA SER A 73 1.65 -17.84 5.00
C SER A 73 1.37 -18.35 6.42
N ILE A 74 1.93 -17.70 7.44
CA ILE A 74 1.91 -18.16 8.83
C ILE A 74 0.71 -17.53 9.57
N ALA A 75 -0.46 -17.51 8.93
CA ALA A 75 -1.71 -17.32 9.67
C ALA A 75 -2.31 -18.71 9.93
N LYS A 76 -2.29 -19.13 11.21
CA LYS A 76 -2.95 -20.32 11.72
C LYS A 76 -4.34 -19.97 12.22
#